data_AF-A0A1Y5FKZ4-F1
#
_entry.id   AF-A0A1Y5FKZ4-F1
#
_cell.length_a   1.000
_cell.length_b   1.000
_cell.length_c   1.000
_cell.angle_alpha   90.00
_cell.angle_beta   90.00
_cell.angle_gamma   90.00
#
_symmetry.space_group_name_H-M   'P 1'
#
loop_
_entity.id
_entity.type
_entity.pdbx_description
1 polymer ?
#
loop_
_entity_poly.entity_id
_entity_poly.type
_entity_poly.pdbx_seq_one_letter_code
_entity_poly.pdbx_strand_id
1 'polypeptide(L)'
;MASVKRLWLDYQVSARLAGLTSEETCKELIHQVHGLAGSGGTFGYTALSDVAKKLEAHLLSGGVSRSYSVEDRQVISALVDELAVAVEQGIPHRSELNTEAPLPIWDVPPGEQLVYLVEDDSDLSLDIAQRLEDYGY
;
A
#
# COMPACT_ATOMS: atom_id res chain seq x y z
N MET A 1 5.62 7.94 6.01
CA MET A 1 7.01 7.48 6.24
C MET A 1 7.34 7.27 7.71
N ALA A 2 7.24 8.29 8.57
CA ALA A 2 7.34 8.10 10.03
C ALA A 2 6.34 7.06 10.57
N SER A 3 5.18 6.91 9.93
CA SER A 3 4.14 5.93 10.30
C SER A 3 4.54 4.47 10.04
N VAL A 4 5.02 4.09 8.84
CA VAL A 4 5.39 2.69 8.53
C VAL A 4 6.54 2.20 9.41
N LYS A 5 7.60 3.00 9.57
CA LYS A 5 8.74 2.65 10.45
C LYS A 5 8.32 2.58 11.92
N ARG A 6 7.44 3.48 12.36
CA ARG A 6 6.87 3.44 13.72
C ARG A 6 5.99 2.21 13.93
N LEU A 7 5.12 1.87 12.99
CA LEU A 7 4.24 0.69 13.04
C LEU A 7 5.05 -0.61 13.08
N TRP A 8 6.13 -0.70 12.29
CA TRP A 8 7.03 -1.85 12.34
C TRP A 8 7.76 -1.96 13.69
N LEU A 9 8.25 -0.85 14.24
CA LEU A 9 8.89 -0.84 15.57
C LEU A 9 7.89 -1.20 16.67
N ASP A 10 6.66 -0.69 16.61
CA ASP A 10 5.60 -1.01 17.55
C ASP A 10 5.24 -2.50 17.49
N TYR A 11 5.09 -3.05 16.28
CA TYR A 11 4.88 -4.48 16.06
C TYR A 11 6.02 -5.32 16.67
N GLN A 12 7.28 -4.92 16.47
CA GLN A 12 8.43 -5.64 17.05
C GLN A 12 8.45 -5.60 18.58
N VAL A 13 8.14 -4.44 19.17
CA VAL A 13 8.08 -4.24 20.62
C VAL A 13 6.93 -5.05 21.23
N SER A 14 5.74 -4.98 20.63
CA SER A 14 4.55 -5.73 21.03
C SER A 14 4.77 -7.25 20.92
N ALA A 15 5.36 -7.71 19.81
CA ALA A 15 5.70 -9.12 19.63
C ALA A 15 6.76 -9.62 20.62
N ARG A 16 7.66 -8.75 21.10
CA ARG A 16 8.72 -9.09 22.07
C ARG A 16 8.24 -9.04 23.52
N LEU A 17 7.31 -8.13 23.85
CA LEU A 17 6.81 -7.93 25.22
C LEU A 17 5.64 -8.84 25.58
N ALA A 18 4.80 -9.23 24.62
CA ALA A 18 3.54 -9.90 24.94
C ALA A 18 3.41 -11.33 24.41
N GLY A 19 4.24 -11.78 23.45
CA GLY A 19 3.95 -13.00 22.69
C GLY A 19 2.61 -12.96 21.93
N LEU A 20 1.91 -11.82 21.98
CA LEU A 20 0.69 -11.47 21.28
C LEU A 20 1.11 -10.49 20.20
N THR A 21 1.10 -10.94 18.95
CA THR A 21 1.13 -10.04 17.81
C THR A 21 -0.18 -9.26 17.81
N SER A 22 -0.15 -7.93 17.94
CA SER A 22 -1.34 -7.11 17.73
C SER A 22 -1.72 -7.24 16.25
N GLU A 23 -2.71 -8.08 15.99
CA GLU A 23 -3.22 -8.38 14.65
C GLU A 23 -3.62 -7.09 13.92
N GLU A 24 -4.16 -6.13 14.67
CA GLU A 24 -4.53 -4.79 14.21
C GLU A 24 -3.33 -3.99 13.72
N THR A 25 -2.20 -4.01 14.45
CA THR A 25 -0.97 -3.30 14.04
C THR A 25 -0.36 -3.92 12.78
N CYS A 26 -0.46 -5.24 12.64
CA CYS A 26 0.00 -5.95 11.44
C CYS A 26 -0.88 -5.63 10.22
N LYS A 27 -2.21 -5.64 10.38
CA LYS A 27 -3.18 -5.25 9.35
C LYS A 27 -2.95 -3.82 8.87
N GLU A 28 -2.80 -2.88 9.80
CA GLU A 28 -2.53 -1.48 9.47
C GLU A 28 -1.20 -1.29 8.73
N LEU A 29 -0.17 -2.04 9.13
CA LEU A 29 1.11 -2.03 8.41
C LEU A 29 0.98 -2.55 6.97
N ILE A 30 0.24 -3.65 6.78
CA ILE A 30 -0.04 -4.23 5.46
C ILE A 30 -0.82 -3.22 4.60
N HIS A 31 -1.90 -2.63 5.12
CA HIS A 31 -2.69 -1.62 4.39
C HIS A 31 -1.84 -0.41 3.96
N GLN A 32 -0.99 0.12 4.83
CA GLN A 32 -0.14 1.27 4.46
C GLN A 32 0.89 0.91 3.39
N VAL A 33 1.44 -0.32 3.43
CA VAL A 33 2.40 -0.78 2.43
C VAL A 33 1.70 -1.09 1.10
N HIS A 34 0.50 -1.67 1.14
CA HIS A 34 -0.35 -1.91 -0.03
C HIS A 34 -0.67 -0.61 -0.77
N GLY A 35 -1.16 0.40 -0.05
CA GLY A 35 -1.42 1.73 -0.62
C GLY A 35 -0.16 2.37 -1.22
N LEU A 36 1.03 2.12 -0.65
CA LEU A 36 2.29 2.61 -1.20
C LEU A 36 2.73 1.85 -2.45
N ALA A 37 2.52 0.53 -2.47
CA ALA A 37 2.74 -0.33 -3.64
C ALA A 37 1.85 0.08 -4.81
N GLY A 38 0.57 0.37 -4.56
CA GLY A 38 -0.39 0.82 -5.57
C GLY A 38 -0.16 2.26 -6.05
N SER A 39 0.08 3.20 -5.14
CA SER A 39 0.23 4.62 -5.50
C SER A 39 1.57 4.96 -6.16
N GLY A 40 2.66 4.28 -5.78
CA GLY A 40 3.99 4.58 -6.30
C GLY A 40 4.12 4.42 -7.82
N GLY A 41 3.41 3.44 -8.41
CA GLY A 41 3.36 3.25 -9.87
C GLY A 41 2.67 4.41 -10.59
N THR A 42 1.54 4.87 -10.06
CA THR A 42 0.72 5.96 -10.64
C THR A 42 1.45 7.30 -10.65
N PHE A 43 2.25 7.58 -9.63
CA PHE A 43 2.94 8.88 -9.47
C PHE A 43 4.39 8.90 -9.98
N GLY A 44 4.89 7.82 -10.61
CA GLY A 44 6.25 7.76 -11.14
C GLY A 44 7.34 7.47 -10.08
N TYR A 45 6.96 6.92 -8.93
CA TYR A 45 7.87 6.45 -7.89
C TYR A 45 8.01 4.92 -7.99
N THR A 46 8.53 4.44 -9.12
CA THR A 46 8.62 3.00 -9.41
C THR A 46 9.51 2.26 -8.41
N ALA A 47 10.68 2.81 -8.08
CA ALA A 47 11.58 2.23 -7.06
C ALA A 47 10.89 2.11 -5.70
N LEU A 48 10.08 3.10 -5.32
CA LEU A 48 9.32 3.07 -4.08
C LEU A 48 8.21 2.00 -4.12
N SER A 49 7.49 1.91 -5.25
CA SER A 49 6.45 0.90 -5.49
C SER A 49 7.04 -0.51 -5.45
N ASP A 50 8.21 -0.74 -6.05
CA ASP A 50 8.87 -2.05 -6.07
C ASP A 50 9.31 -2.50 -4.67
N VAL A 51 9.89 -1.59 -3.88
CA VAL A 51 10.27 -1.90 -2.49
C VAL A 51 9.02 -2.15 -1.64
N ALA A 52 7.96 -1.36 -1.83
CA ALA A 52 6.68 -1.55 -1.14
C ALA A 52 6.04 -2.91 -1.48
N LYS A 53 6.02 -3.31 -2.76
CA LYS A 53 5.51 -4.63 -3.18
C LYS A 53 6.29 -5.79 -2.57
N LYS A 54 7.62 -5.68 -2.51
CA LYS A 54 8.46 -6.69 -1.84
C LYS A 54 8.14 -6.77 -0.35
N LEU A 55 8.04 -5.62 0.30
CA LEU A 55 7.70 -5.53 1.72
C LEU A 55 6.32 -6.13 2.00
N GLU A 56 5.33 -5.81 1.18
CA GLU A 56 3.98 -6.37 1.24
C GLU A 56 3.98 -7.89 1.12
N ALA A 57 4.66 -8.43 0.10
CA ALA A 57 4.73 -9.87 -0.11
C ALA A 57 5.33 -10.60 1.11
N HIS A 58 6.38 -10.03 1.71
CA HIS A 58 6.97 -10.58 2.93
C HIS A 58 6.01 -10.50 4.14
N LEU A 59 5.29 -9.38 4.29
CA LEU A 59 4.29 -9.23 5.35
C LEU A 59 3.13 -10.23 5.19
N LEU A 60 2.60 -10.39 3.98
CA LEU A 60 1.53 -11.34 3.67
C LEU A 60 1.97 -12.80 3.80
N SER A 61 3.22 -13.12 3.45
CA SER A 61 3.76 -14.49 3.56
C SER A 61 3.82 -15.02 5.00
N GLY A 62 3.97 -14.12 5.98
CA GLY A 62 3.91 -14.47 7.39
C GLY A 62 2.50 -14.83 7.86
N GLY A 63 1.46 -14.26 7.26
CA GLY A 63 0.08 -14.33 7.75
C GLY A 63 -0.13 -13.46 8.99
N VAL A 64 -1.32 -12.83 9.09
CA VAL A 64 -1.63 -11.80 10.09
C VAL A 64 -1.49 -12.28 11.54
N SER A 65 -1.63 -13.59 11.79
CA SER A 65 -1.60 -14.19 13.13
C SER A 65 -0.33 -15.00 13.44
N ARG A 66 0.69 -15.00 12.56
CA ARG A 66 1.94 -15.75 12.79
C ARG A 66 3.05 -14.81 13.28
N SER A 67 3.85 -15.30 14.21
CA SER A 67 5.07 -14.61 14.59
C SER A 67 6.12 -14.82 13.50
N TYR A 68 6.59 -13.73 12.88
CA TYR A 68 7.68 -13.78 11.90
C TYR A 68 8.95 -14.37 12.53
N SER A 69 9.65 -15.22 11.77
CA SER A 69 10.94 -15.76 12.17
C SER A 69 11.98 -14.64 12.32
N VAL A 70 13.12 -14.95 12.94
CA VAL A 70 14.22 -13.98 13.06
C VAL A 70 14.72 -13.54 11.67
N GLU A 71 14.76 -14.48 10.72
CA GLU A 71 15.18 -14.22 9.34
C GLU A 71 14.17 -13.31 8.63
N ASP A 72 12.87 -13.60 8.74
CA ASP A 72 11.81 -12.76 8.15
C ASP A 72 11.84 -11.33 8.71
N ARG A 73 12.01 -11.19 10.03
CA ARG A 73 12.10 -9.88 10.68
C ARG A 73 13.30 -9.08 10.17
N GLN A 74 14.42 -9.75 9.90
CA GLN A 74 15.61 -9.09 9.39
C GLN A 74 15.41 -8.61 7.95
N VAL A 75 14.76 -9.44 7.11
CA VAL A 75 14.39 -9.06 5.73
C VAL A 75 13.40 -7.90 5.74
N ILE A 76 12.34 -7.97 6.55
CA ILE A 76 11.33 -6.89 6.66
C ILE A 76 11.97 -5.60 7.16
N SER A 77 12.83 -5.65 8.18
CA SER A 77 13.57 -4.47 8.64
C SER A 77 14.44 -3.86 7.54
N ALA A 78 15.17 -4.69 6.78
CA ALA A 78 15.98 -4.22 5.67
C ALA A 78 15.13 -3.53 4.58
N LEU A 79 13.98 -4.11 4.23
CA LEU A 79 13.04 -3.52 3.27
C LEU A 79 12.42 -2.22 3.77
N VAL A 80 12.14 -2.09 5.08
CA VAL A 80 11.65 -0.84 5.67
C VAL A 80 12.71 0.26 5.62
N ASP A 81 13.99 -0.06 5.84
CA ASP A 81 15.07 0.91 5.67
C ASP A 81 15.33 1.25 4.19
N GLU A 82 15.26 0.27 3.29
CA GLU A 82 15.33 0.49 1.84
C GLU A 82 14.19 1.40 1.35
N LEU A 83 12.98 1.21 1.90
CA LEU A 83 11.82 2.05 1.59
C LEU A 83 12.07 3.50 2.04
N ALA A 84 12.67 3.70 3.22
CA ALA A 84 13.02 5.03 3.72
C ALA A 84 14.05 5.72 2.80
N VAL A 85 15.07 4.99 2.36
CA VAL A 85 16.07 5.48 1.39
C VAL A 85 15.42 5.82 0.06
N ALA A 86 14.51 4.98 -0.45
CA ALA A 86 13.81 5.22 -1.72
C ALA A 86 12.96 6.50 -1.69
N VAL A 87 12.40 6.87 -0.53
CA VAL A 87 11.69 8.16 -0.36
C VAL A 87 12.65 9.34 -0.29
N GLU A 88 13.77 9.22 0.44
CA GLU A 88 14.77 10.30 0.51
C GLU A 88 15.44 10.56 -0.84
N GLN A 89 15.62 9.50 -1.63
CA GLN A 89 16.14 9.59 -2.99
C GLN A 89 15.10 10.09 -4.00
N GLY A 90 13.90 10.51 -3.54
CA GLY A 90 12.67 10.85 -4.26
C GLY A 90 12.81 11.69 -5.54
N ILE A 91 13.49 11.13 -6.52
CA ILE A 91 13.51 11.59 -7.89
C ILE A 91 12.41 10.76 -8.54
N PRO A 92 11.23 11.34 -8.82
CA PRO A 92 10.27 10.67 -9.67
C PRO A 92 11.01 10.37 -10.96
N HIS A 93 11.28 9.09 -11.22
CA HIS A 93 11.54 8.66 -12.56
C HIS A 93 10.23 8.91 -13.25
N ARG A 94 10.17 10.04 -13.98
CA ARG A 94 9.11 10.36 -14.91
C ARG A 94 9.08 9.17 -15.87
N SER A 95 8.36 8.12 -15.48
CA SER A 95 7.98 7.04 -16.35
C SER A 95 7.39 7.77 -17.52
N GLU A 96 8.04 7.66 -18.68
CA GLU A 96 7.64 8.34 -19.89
C GLU A 96 6.16 8.08 -20.02
N LEU A 97 5.36 9.11 -19.68
CA LEU A 97 3.93 8.99 -19.51
C LEU A 97 3.47 8.28 -20.75
N ASN A 98 2.96 7.06 -20.58
CA ASN A 98 2.49 6.26 -21.68
C ASN A 98 1.50 7.19 -22.36
N THR A 99 1.90 7.73 -23.51
CA THR A 99 1.09 8.65 -24.28
C THR A 99 0.14 7.76 -25.04
N GLU A 100 -0.60 6.94 -24.29
CA GLU A 100 -1.72 6.21 -24.80
C GLU A 100 -2.68 7.29 -25.27
N ALA A 101 -3.05 7.15 -26.54
CA ALA A 101 -3.95 8.04 -27.22
C ALA A 101 -5.16 8.33 -26.31
N PRO A 102 -5.67 9.58 -26.29
CA PRO A 102 -6.82 9.92 -25.48
C PRO A 102 -7.90 8.85 -25.68
N LEU A 103 -8.37 8.28 -24.57
CA LEU A 103 -9.46 7.32 -24.60
C LEU A 103 -10.59 7.91 -25.44
N PRO A 104 -11.25 7.10 -26.30
CA PRO A 104 -12.37 7.59 -27.08
C PRO A 104 -13.37 8.26 -26.13
N ILE A 105 -13.88 9.42 -26.50
CA ILE A 105 -14.90 10.10 -25.70
C ILE A 105 -16.17 9.28 -25.87
N TRP A 106 -16.59 8.57 -24.82
CA TRP A 106 -17.88 7.89 -24.81
C TRP A 106 -18.92 8.97 -24.54
N ASP A 107 -19.88 9.13 -25.46
CA ASP A 107 -21.06 9.95 -25.25
C ASP A 107 -21.84 9.32 -24.08
N VAL A 108 -21.75 9.91 -22.89
CA VAL A 108 -22.45 9.40 -21.70
C VAL A 108 -23.92 9.80 -21.85
N PRO A 109 -24.84 8.85 -22.10
CA PRO A 109 -26.26 9.18 -22.16
C PRO A 109 -26.70 9.71 -20.78
N PRO A 110 -27.60 10.71 -20.72
CA PRO A 110 -28.13 11.18 -19.45
C PRO A 110 -28.92 10.05 -18.77
N GLY A 111 -28.44 9.59 -17.61
CA GLY A 111 -28.98 8.49 -16.83
C GLY A 111 -28.13 8.18 -15.60
N GLU A 112 -28.60 7.27 -14.72
CA GLU A 112 -27.85 6.82 -13.53
C GLU A 112 -26.48 6.23 -13.96
N GLN A 113 -25.41 6.76 -13.38
CA GLN A 113 -24.04 6.36 -13.70
C GLN A 113 -23.66 5.14 -12.86
N LEU A 114 -23.52 3.98 -13.48
CA LEU A 114 -23.11 2.77 -12.78
C LEU A 114 -21.59 2.68 -12.71
N VAL A 115 -21.01 2.86 -11.52
CA VAL A 115 -19.58 2.70 -11.26
C VAL A 115 -19.30 1.30 -10.71
N TYR A 116 -18.44 0.54 -11.40
CA TYR A 116 -17.93 -0.73 -10.89
C TYR A 116 -16.59 -0.49 -10.19
N LEU A 117 -16.56 -0.76 -8.87
CA LEU A 117 -15.36 -0.70 -8.06
C LEU A 117 -14.80 -2.12 -7.88
N VAL A 118 -13.54 -2.32 -8.28
CA VAL A 118 -12.81 -3.59 -8.12
C VAL A 118 -11.56 -3.30 -7.31
N GLU A 119 -11.63 -3.55 -6.01
CA GLU A 119 -10.55 -3.36 -5.05
C GLU A 119 -10.41 -4.63 -4.22
N ASP A 120 -9.18 -4.99 -3.88
CA ASP A 120 -8.87 -6.14 -3.01
C ASP A 120 -8.86 -5.78 -1.52
N ASP A 121 -8.83 -4.49 -1.20
CA ASP A 121 -8.92 -3.94 0.16
C ASP A 121 -10.34 -3.40 0.43
N SER A 122 -11.03 -4.00 1.41
CA SER A 122 -12.42 -3.64 1.75
C SER A 122 -12.57 -2.28 2.42
N ASP A 123 -11.59 -1.87 3.23
CA ASP A 123 -11.64 -0.58 3.92
C ASP A 123 -11.40 0.57 2.93
N LEU A 124 -10.42 0.39 2.04
CA LEU A 124 -10.17 1.31 0.94
C LEU A 124 -11.36 1.37 -0.03
N SER A 125 -11.95 0.22 -0.35
CA SER A 125 -13.15 0.17 -1.18
C SER A 125 -14.31 0.99 -0.60
N LEU A 126 -14.47 0.99 0.73
CA LEU A 126 -15.51 1.77 1.40
C LEU A 126 -15.21 3.28 1.34
N ASP A 127 -13.96 3.69 1.57
CA ASP A 127 -13.55 5.09 1.45
C ASP A 127 -13.75 5.62 0.03
N ILE A 128 -13.39 4.83 -1.00
CA ILE A 128 -13.58 5.19 -2.40
C ILE A 128 -15.08 5.32 -2.72
N ALA A 129 -15.90 4.36 -2.29
CA ALA A 129 -17.35 4.40 -2.50
C ALA A 129 -17.98 5.66 -1.87
N GLN A 130 -17.58 6.01 -0.64
CA GLN A 130 -18.08 7.20 0.04
C GLN A 130 -17.73 8.49 -0.72
N ARG A 131 -16.51 8.59 -1.25
CA ARG A 131 -16.08 9.74 -2.04
C ARG A 131 -16.84 9.85 -3.36
N LEU A 132 -17.10 8.72 -4.02
CA LEU A 132 -17.88 8.71 -5.26
C LEU A 132 -19.29 9.26 -5.01
N GLU A 133 -19.94 8.85 -3.91
CA GLU A 133 -21.24 9.37 -3.50
C GLU A 133 -21.18 10.89 -3.23
N ASP A 134 -20.15 11.38 -2.52
CA ASP A 134 -19.96 12.81 -2.25
C ASP A 134 -19.79 13.64 -3.54
N TYR A 135 -19.22 13.04 -4.60
CA TYR A 135 -19.06 13.67 -5.91
C TYR A 135 -20.27 13.49 -6.84
N GLY A 136 -21.33 12.82 -6.37
CA GLY A 136 -22.57 12.62 -7.12
C GLY A 136 -22.51 11.50 -8.17
N TYR A 137 -21.62 10.53 -7.97
CA TYR A 137 -21.58 9.27 -8.72
C TYR A 137 -22.45 8.19 -8.07
#